data_AF-A0A4Q5TDC8-F1
#
_entry.id   AF-A0A4Q5TDC8-F1
#
_cell.length_a   1.000
_cell.length_b   1.000
_cell.length_c   1.000
_cell.angle_alpha   90.00
_cell.angle_beta   90.00
_cell.angle_gamma   90.00
#
_symmetry.space_group_name_H-M   'P 1'
#
loop_
_entity.id
_entity.type
_entity.pdbx_description
1 polymer ?
#
loop_
_entity_poly.entity_id
_entity_poly.type
_entity_poly.pdbx_seq_one_letter_code
_entity_poly.pdbx_strand_id
1 'polypeptide(L)'
;SWVSPSYTISEPSSFTPSWTVPLLMHAPGKQASVGRSAEAPVTALAAPDPTDACFPGACISNGTVQLGVNDEGSLIVYDGETQELVGLQQESTGNDGLRAGGPYEGWGVGDAGTGVSGQSLKALGGSSNLTVESFDVTPTTATSVVTVGDPEAPTFRVTHAFTPSLLDPNVYVIRVRIENLTDGTLGDVRYRRVMDWDAEPTAFSELVSVVDRDVAVVGAGTDFVDANVLGSDFGTDQGDVDDRGPEDLVAHFDLSLGSLAAGDFVEFFLFYGVAPTEAEALDSLATVGADSYSTARPSSSDDGTPGTYFFGYNPFPEGLEETPVDPTDPTDPTDPTDPTDPAVSDGGDTSNRVTPAAATVPVSAAAQLPATGADSMAPFVVAGVALLAGGVAMVGLGRRRVEQA
;
A
#
# COMPACT_ATOMS: atom_id res chain seq x y z
N SER A 1 69.02 -57.48 0.25
CA SER A 1 70.00 -57.02 1.25
C SER A 1 69.66 -55.59 1.63
N TRP A 2 69.36 -55.35 2.92
CA TRP A 2 69.47 -54.13 3.75
C TRP A 2 69.24 -52.76 3.05
N VAL A 3 68.36 -51.83 3.48
CA VAL A 3 68.16 -51.21 4.80
C VAL A 3 66.89 -50.32 4.70
N SER A 4 66.07 -50.22 5.76
CA SER A 4 65.05 -49.16 5.90
C SER A 4 65.67 -47.86 6.39
N PRO A 5 65.27 -46.68 5.87
CA PRO A 5 65.39 -45.44 6.61
C PRO A 5 64.01 -44.83 6.91
N SER A 6 63.85 -44.48 8.18
CA SER A 6 62.82 -43.60 8.74
C SER A 6 62.86 -42.23 8.07
N TYR A 7 61.70 -41.63 7.80
CA TYR A 7 61.61 -40.19 7.49
C TYR A 7 60.50 -39.53 8.31
N THR A 8 60.89 -38.43 8.93
CA THR A 8 60.17 -37.57 9.87
C THR A 8 59.09 -36.76 9.15
N ILE A 9 57.91 -36.65 9.76
CA ILE A 9 56.83 -35.75 9.30
C ILE A 9 57.18 -34.33 9.74
N SER A 10 57.38 -33.44 8.78
CA SER A 10 57.37 -31.99 8.97
C SER A 10 56.05 -31.42 8.42
N GLU A 11 55.35 -30.64 9.24
CA GLU A 11 54.08 -29.98 8.93
C GLU A 11 54.16 -29.12 7.66
N PRO A 12 53.12 -29.10 6.81
CA PRO A 12 53.00 -28.10 5.76
C PRO A 12 52.38 -26.81 6.32
N SER A 13 53.09 -25.71 6.06
CA SER A 13 52.71 -24.32 6.26
C SER A 13 51.30 -23.99 5.76
N SER A 14 50.53 -23.31 6.62
CA SER A 14 49.25 -22.69 6.32
C SER A 14 49.38 -21.59 5.24
N PHE A 15 48.78 -21.81 4.08
CA PHE A 15 48.44 -20.77 3.12
C PHE A 15 46.95 -20.46 3.27
N THR A 16 46.61 -19.33 3.85
CA THR A 16 45.25 -18.78 3.85
C THR A 16 45.14 -17.77 2.70
N PRO A 17 44.20 -17.91 1.75
CA PRO A 17 43.86 -16.82 0.86
C PRO A 17 42.94 -15.85 1.60
N SER A 18 43.44 -14.64 1.85
CA SER A 18 42.64 -13.51 2.33
C SER A 18 41.73 -13.01 1.21
N TRP A 19 40.47 -13.44 1.21
CA TRP A 19 39.40 -12.71 0.53
C TRP A 19 38.79 -11.75 1.54
N THR A 20 39.20 -10.49 1.45
CA THR A 20 38.54 -9.39 2.15
C THR A 20 37.22 -9.14 1.42
N VAL A 21 36.15 -9.77 1.88
CA VAL A 21 34.79 -9.36 1.52
C VAL A 21 34.56 -8.01 2.21
N PRO A 22 34.27 -6.92 1.50
CA PRO A 22 33.88 -5.69 2.16
C PRO A 22 32.56 -5.97 2.88
N LEU A 23 32.60 -5.81 4.21
CA LEU A 23 31.42 -5.77 5.06
C LEU A 23 30.56 -4.59 4.58
N LEU A 24 29.59 -4.87 3.72
CA LEU A 24 28.54 -3.91 3.41
C LEU A 24 27.73 -3.77 4.70
N MET A 25 28.00 -2.70 5.44
CA MET A 25 27.13 -2.28 6.54
C MET A 25 25.74 -2.11 5.94
N HIS A 26 24.84 -3.02 6.29
CA HIS A 26 23.42 -2.82 6.04
C HIS A 26 23.02 -1.55 6.79
N ALA A 27 22.47 -0.59 6.05
CA ALA A 27 21.71 0.48 6.67
C ALA A 27 20.58 -0.16 7.51
N PRO A 28 20.27 0.36 8.70
CA PRO A 28 19.11 -0.14 9.45
C PRO A 28 17.87 0.01 8.56
N GLY A 29 17.16 -1.10 8.34
CA GLY A 29 15.88 -1.10 7.65
C GLY A 29 14.92 -0.14 8.36
N LYS A 30 14.17 0.63 7.58
CA LYS A 30 13.10 1.49 8.07
C LYS A 30 12.06 0.57 8.75
N GLN A 31 11.99 0.58 10.09
CA GLN A 31 11.00 -0.19 10.88
C GLN A 31 9.96 0.76 11.46
N ALA A 32 8.67 0.40 11.41
CA ALA A 32 7.53 1.20 11.88
C ALA A 32 7.81 2.03 13.15
N SER A 33 7.30 3.27 13.20
CA SER A 33 7.59 4.18 14.32
C SER A 33 6.91 3.70 15.58
N VAL A 34 7.70 3.57 16.64
CA VAL A 34 7.18 3.44 18.01
C VAL A 34 7.16 4.82 18.63
N GLY A 35 5.97 5.33 18.94
CA GLY A 35 5.79 6.64 19.53
C GLY A 35 5.36 6.61 20.99
N ARG A 36 5.54 7.75 21.67
CA ARG A 36 5.03 8.02 23.02
C ARG A 36 4.31 9.35 23.06
N SER A 37 3.29 9.43 23.92
CA SER A 37 2.68 10.64 24.48
C SER A 37 1.46 11.25 23.77
N ALA A 38 0.76 12.05 24.58
CA ALA A 38 -0.59 12.59 24.44
C ALA A 38 -0.90 13.28 23.11
N GLU A 39 -2.05 12.92 22.55
CA GLU A 39 -2.65 13.52 21.37
C GLU A 39 -3.10 14.97 21.65
N ALA A 40 -2.78 15.89 20.75
CA ALA A 40 -3.49 17.16 20.65
C ALA A 40 -4.94 16.86 20.22
N PRO A 41 -5.95 17.64 20.65
CA PRO A 41 -7.33 17.34 20.33
C PRO A 41 -7.55 17.51 18.82
N VAL A 42 -7.64 16.39 18.11
CA VAL A 42 -8.23 16.37 16.77
C VAL A 42 -9.66 16.88 16.91
N THR A 43 -10.06 17.79 16.02
CA THR A 43 -11.44 18.25 16.00
C THR A 43 -12.28 17.04 15.65
N ALA A 44 -13.11 16.57 16.60
CA ALA A 44 -13.95 15.40 16.40
C ALA A 44 -14.77 15.60 15.12
N LEU A 45 -14.62 14.69 14.16
CA LEU A 45 -15.45 14.62 12.98
C LEU A 45 -16.88 14.24 13.40
N ALA A 46 -17.83 14.33 12.47
CA ALA A 46 -19.21 13.97 12.76
C ALA A 46 -19.40 12.45 12.59
N ALA A 47 -20.18 11.84 13.49
CA ALA A 47 -20.71 10.50 13.27
C ALA A 47 -21.49 10.43 11.94
N PRO A 48 -21.51 9.27 11.25
CA PRO A 48 -22.25 9.11 10.00
C PRO A 48 -23.74 9.43 10.19
N ASP A 49 -24.33 10.06 9.17
CA ASP A 49 -25.77 10.30 9.14
C ASP A 49 -26.50 8.94 9.01
N PRO A 50 -27.41 8.58 9.92
CA PRO A 50 -28.14 7.31 9.83
C PRO A 50 -29.10 7.23 8.63
N THR A 51 -29.24 8.32 7.87
CA THR A 51 -29.99 8.35 6.61
C THR A 51 -29.09 8.23 5.37
N ASP A 52 -27.76 8.20 5.55
CA ASP A 52 -26.81 7.92 4.47
C ASP A 52 -27.03 6.51 3.92
N ALA A 53 -26.91 6.37 2.61
CA ALA A 53 -27.13 5.10 1.92
C ALA A 53 -26.11 4.04 2.34
N CYS A 54 -24.89 4.44 2.70
CA CYS A 54 -23.82 3.54 3.11
C CYS A 54 -23.80 3.25 4.63
N PHE A 55 -24.79 3.71 5.39
CA PHE A 55 -24.89 3.43 6.83
C PHE A 55 -25.01 1.91 7.12
N PRO A 56 -24.33 1.35 8.14
CA PRO A 56 -23.57 2.02 9.22
C PRO A 56 -22.14 2.42 8.87
N GLY A 57 -21.64 2.05 7.69
CA GLY A 57 -20.37 2.53 7.17
C GLY A 57 -20.51 3.91 6.50
N ALA A 58 -19.59 4.21 5.59
CA ALA A 58 -19.65 5.40 4.75
C ALA A 58 -19.03 5.13 3.38
N CYS A 59 -19.57 5.81 2.37
CA CYS A 59 -18.96 5.89 1.05
C CYS A 59 -18.24 7.24 0.93
N ILE A 60 -16.91 7.20 0.89
CA ILE A 60 -16.05 8.38 0.79
C ILE A 60 -15.44 8.47 -0.60
N SER A 61 -15.31 9.68 -1.14
CA SER A 61 -14.76 9.87 -2.50
C SER A 61 -13.93 11.13 -2.61
N ASN A 62 -12.87 11.06 -3.42
CA ASN A 62 -12.08 12.23 -3.83
C ASN A 62 -12.39 12.67 -5.28
N GLY A 63 -13.42 12.06 -5.90
CA GLY A 63 -13.84 12.29 -7.29
C GLY A 63 -13.04 11.50 -8.34
N THR A 64 -12.03 10.74 -7.93
CA THR A 64 -11.27 9.80 -8.79
C THR A 64 -11.44 8.37 -8.28
N VAL A 65 -11.28 8.19 -6.97
CA VAL A 65 -11.44 6.95 -6.25
C VAL A 65 -12.57 7.11 -5.24
N GLN A 66 -13.41 6.09 -5.13
CA GLN A 66 -14.41 5.95 -4.08
C GLN A 66 -14.13 4.69 -3.26
N LEU A 67 -14.28 4.80 -1.93
CA LEU A 67 -14.15 3.70 -0.99
C LEU A 67 -15.45 3.52 -0.20
N GLY A 68 -15.93 2.29 -0.08
CA GLY A 68 -16.91 1.93 0.94
C GLY A 68 -16.19 1.45 2.20
N VAL A 69 -16.27 2.22 3.29
CA VAL A 69 -15.55 1.97 4.55
C VAL A 69 -16.54 1.59 5.65
N ASN A 70 -16.39 0.39 6.22
CA ASN A 70 -17.18 -0.05 7.38
C ASN A 70 -16.74 0.65 8.66
N ASP A 71 -17.63 0.71 9.65
CA ASP A 71 -17.38 1.32 10.95
C ASP A 71 -16.25 0.63 11.74
N GLU A 72 -15.91 -0.62 11.43
CA GLU A 72 -14.75 -1.34 11.97
C GLU A 72 -13.46 -1.23 11.13
N GLY A 73 -13.42 -0.39 10.08
CA GLY A 73 -12.19 -0.10 9.31
C GLY A 73 -11.80 -1.12 8.22
N SER A 74 -12.66 -2.12 7.96
CA SER A 74 -12.65 -2.89 6.71
C SER A 74 -13.35 -2.12 5.59
N LEU A 75 -13.07 -2.49 4.35
CA LEU A 75 -13.73 -1.98 3.14
C LEU A 75 -14.91 -2.86 2.74
N ILE A 76 -15.58 -2.44 1.67
CA ILE A 76 -16.75 -3.06 1.08
C ILE A 76 -17.99 -2.84 1.95
N VAL A 77 -18.69 -1.74 1.67
CA VAL A 77 -19.94 -1.36 2.32
C VAL A 77 -21.11 -1.61 1.39
N TYR A 78 -22.25 -2.00 1.96
CA TYR A 78 -23.50 -2.09 1.20
C TYR A 78 -24.17 -0.71 1.13
N ASP A 79 -24.35 -0.22 -0.09
CA ASP A 79 -25.13 0.98 -0.37
C ASP A 79 -26.61 0.61 -0.49
N GLY A 80 -27.41 1.09 0.47
CA GLY A 80 -28.85 0.85 0.55
C GLY A 80 -29.69 1.55 -0.51
N GLU A 81 -29.17 2.61 -1.16
CA GLU A 81 -29.85 3.34 -2.22
C GLU A 81 -29.67 2.64 -3.57
N THR A 82 -28.43 2.31 -3.93
CA THR A 82 -28.14 1.60 -5.18
C THR A 82 -28.38 0.08 -5.09
N GLN A 83 -28.46 -0.45 -3.86
CA GLN A 83 -28.52 -1.88 -3.58
C GLN A 83 -27.29 -2.66 -4.07
N GLU A 84 -26.14 -1.99 -4.14
CA GLU A 84 -24.86 -2.55 -4.56
C GLU A 84 -23.83 -2.49 -3.43
N LEU A 85 -22.77 -3.28 -3.55
CA LEU A 85 -21.58 -3.11 -2.73
C LEU A 85 -20.71 -2.01 -3.33
N VAL A 86 -20.05 -1.24 -2.47
CA VAL A 86 -19.03 -0.24 -2.83
C VAL A 86 -17.72 -0.67 -2.18
N GLY A 87 -16.76 -1.08 -2.99
CA GLY A 87 -15.44 -1.54 -2.56
C GLY A 87 -14.39 -0.46 -2.79
N LEU A 88 -13.54 -0.69 -3.79
CA LEU A 88 -12.57 0.27 -4.31
C LEU A 88 -12.96 0.61 -5.75
N GLN A 89 -13.69 1.70 -5.93
CA GLN A 89 -14.27 2.06 -7.22
C GLN A 89 -13.48 3.17 -7.91
N GLN A 90 -13.27 2.99 -9.22
CA GLN A 90 -12.81 4.03 -10.13
C GLN A 90 -14.00 4.83 -10.64
N GLU A 91 -14.14 6.08 -10.20
CA GLU A 91 -15.32 6.92 -10.48
C GLU A 91 -15.54 7.17 -11.98
N SER A 92 -14.46 7.25 -12.78
CA SER A 92 -14.56 7.54 -14.21
C SER A 92 -15.24 6.43 -15.04
N THR A 93 -15.24 5.20 -14.54
CA THR A 93 -15.77 4.02 -15.22
C THR A 93 -16.94 3.39 -14.46
N GLY A 94 -16.99 3.60 -13.14
CA GLY A 94 -17.87 2.86 -12.23
C GLY A 94 -17.38 1.43 -11.96
N ASN A 95 -16.20 1.07 -12.48
CA ASN A 95 -15.59 -0.23 -12.22
C ASN A 95 -15.01 -0.27 -10.81
N ASP A 96 -15.11 -1.42 -10.16
CA ASP A 96 -14.60 -1.67 -8.81
C ASP A 96 -13.59 -2.82 -8.83
N GLY A 97 -12.63 -2.79 -7.91
CA GLY A 97 -11.57 -3.79 -7.80
C GLY A 97 -11.77 -4.81 -6.69
N LEU A 98 -12.82 -4.73 -5.87
CA LEU A 98 -12.98 -5.52 -4.65
C LEU A 98 -14.39 -6.08 -4.42
N ARG A 99 -15.42 -5.43 -4.97
CA ARG A 99 -16.80 -5.67 -4.51
C ARG A 99 -17.45 -6.94 -5.05
N ALA A 100 -16.90 -7.59 -6.08
CA ALA A 100 -17.58 -8.69 -6.72
C ALA A 100 -17.54 -9.93 -5.79
N GLY A 101 -18.51 -10.83 -5.92
CA GLY A 101 -18.56 -12.07 -5.14
C GLY A 101 -18.96 -11.91 -3.66
N GLY A 102 -18.53 -10.86 -2.98
CA GLY A 102 -18.88 -10.55 -1.60
C GLY A 102 -17.84 -9.66 -0.90
N PRO A 103 -18.03 -9.37 0.40
CA PRO A 103 -17.13 -8.50 1.15
C PRO A 103 -15.91 -9.27 1.68
N TYR A 104 -15.03 -9.69 0.76
CA TYR A 104 -13.80 -10.45 1.01
C TYR A 104 -12.57 -9.52 1.15
N GLU A 105 -12.76 -8.41 1.85
CA GLU A 105 -11.69 -7.50 2.25
C GLU A 105 -11.71 -7.42 3.78
N GLY A 106 -10.51 -7.39 4.38
CA GLY A 106 -10.43 -7.29 5.82
C GLY A 106 -9.06 -7.05 6.39
N TRP A 107 -9.03 -6.97 7.71
CA TRP A 107 -7.83 -6.78 8.49
C TRP A 107 -7.90 -7.49 9.84
N GLY A 108 -6.73 -7.78 10.42
CA GLY A 108 -6.65 -8.27 11.78
C GLY A 108 -5.40 -7.82 12.50
N VAL A 109 -5.47 -7.81 13.82
CA VAL A 109 -4.36 -7.51 14.73
C VAL A 109 -4.28 -8.58 15.80
N GLY A 110 -3.09 -8.88 16.28
CA GLY A 110 -2.93 -9.77 17.42
C GLY A 110 -1.55 -9.70 18.04
N ASP A 111 -1.44 -10.19 19.27
CA ASP A 111 -0.17 -10.43 19.94
C ASP A 111 0.02 -11.93 20.14
N ALA A 112 1.04 -12.51 19.49
CA ALA A 112 1.27 -13.95 19.56
C ALA A 112 1.73 -14.40 20.97
N GLY A 113 2.26 -13.49 21.79
CA GLY A 113 2.68 -13.78 23.16
C GLY A 113 1.51 -14.06 24.11
N THR A 114 0.44 -13.27 24.01
CA THR A 114 -0.79 -13.42 24.80
C THR A 114 -1.84 -14.28 24.11
N GLY A 115 -1.77 -14.42 22.78
CA GLY A 115 -2.76 -15.13 21.97
C GLY A 115 -4.05 -14.33 21.74
N VAL A 116 -4.09 -13.05 22.11
CA VAL A 116 -5.23 -12.17 21.84
C VAL A 116 -5.14 -11.65 20.41
N SER A 117 -6.21 -11.83 19.64
CA SER A 117 -6.38 -11.23 18.31
C SER A 117 -7.81 -10.81 18.06
N GLY A 118 -8.00 -9.92 17.09
CA GLY A 118 -9.31 -9.57 16.55
C GLY A 118 -9.20 -9.22 15.08
N GLN A 119 -10.34 -9.27 14.39
CA GLN A 119 -10.40 -9.09 12.95
C GLN A 119 -11.70 -8.46 12.49
N SER A 120 -11.63 -7.74 11.39
CA SER A 120 -12.79 -7.33 10.59
C SER A 120 -12.64 -7.89 9.19
N LEU A 121 -13.55 -8.77 8.81
CA LEU A 121 -13.75 -9.30 7.47
C LEU A 121 -15.22 -9.73 7.43
N LYS A 122 -16.07 -9.11 6.62
CA LYS A 122 -17.53 -9.32 6.71
C LYS A 122 -17.97 -10.68 6.17
N ALA A 123 -17.22 -11.22 5.21
CA ALA A 123 -17.34 -12.61 4.79
C ALA A 123 -16.72 -13.61 5.81
N LEU A 124 -16.66 -14.90 5.46
CA LEU A 124 -15.91 -15.97 6.16
C LEU A 124 -16.14 -16.15 7.67
N GLY A 125 -17.24 -15.65 8.23
CA GLY A 125 -17.53 -15.74 9.67
C GLY A 125 -17.67 -14.39 10.36
N GLY A 126 -17.37 -13.30 9.66
CA GLY A 126 -17.63 -11.94 10.11
C GLY A 126 -16.52 -11.37 11.01
N SER A 127 -16.65 -10.06 11.30
CA SER A 127 -15.83 -9.39 12.30
C SER A 127 -15.93 -10.09 13.66
N SER A 128 -14.81 -10.21 14.38
CA SER A 128 -14.77 -10.88 15.69
C SER A 128 -13.77 -10.22 16.65
N ASN A 129 -14.14 -10.25 17.93
CA ASN A 129 -13.35 -9.69 19.05
C ASN A 129 -13.01 -8.19 18.90
N LEU A 130 -13.92 -7.44 18.29
CA LEU A 130 -13.85 -5.99 18.10
C LEU A 130 -15.00 -5.30 18.83
N THR A 131 -14.74 -4.10 19.35
CA THR A 131 -15.78 -3.15 19.78
C THR A 131 -15.48 -1.79 19.14
N VAL A 132 -16.41 -1.27 18.33
CA VAL A 132 -16.30 0.07 17.75
C VAL A 132 -16.40 1.11 18.87
N GLU A 133 -15.37 1.93 19.02
CA GLU A 133 -15.36 3.08 19.93
C GLU A 133 -15.93 4.32 19.24
N SER A 134 -15.47 4.61 18.01
CA SER A 134 -16.01 5.69 17.19
C SER A 134 -15.87 5.40 15.69
N PHE A 135 -16.75 6.00 14.91
CA PHE A 135 -16.64 6.07 13.46
C PHE A 135 -17.08 7.46 13.00
N ASP A 136 -16.14 8.12 12.32
CA ASP A 136 -16.09 9.57 12.18
C ASP A 136 -15.87 9.88 10.70
N VAL A 137 -16.78 10.61 10.06
CA VAL A 137 -16.82 10.69 8.59
C VAL A 137 -17.00 12.10 8.06
N THR A 138 -16.44 12.32 6.87
CA THR A 138 -16.75 13.44 5.98
C THR A 138 -17.01 12.88 4.57
N PRO A 139 -17.42 13.68 3.58
CA PRO A 139 -17.58 13.18 2.21
C PRO A 139 -16.29 12.58 1.60
N THR A 140 -15.11 12.96 2.11
CA THR A 140 -13.83 12.54 1.54
C THR A 140 -12.99 11.69 2.48
N THR A 141 -13.32 11.61 3.78
CA THR A 141 -12.50 10.95 4.82
C THR A 141 -13.34 10.08 5.74
N ALA A 142 -12.76 9.02 6.28
CA ALA A 142 -13.35 8.21 7.34
C ALA A 142 -12.29 7.90 8.40
N THR A 143 -12.66 7.86 9.67
CA THR A 143 -11.79 7.42 10.77
C THR A 143 -12.56 6.40 11.60
N SER A 144 -12.07 5.16 11.62
CA SER A 144 -12.57 4.08 12.48
C SER A 144 -11.63 3.92 13.67
N VAL A 145 -12.20 3.87 14.87
CA VAL A 145 -11.49 3.52 16.10
C VAL A 145 -12.18 2.32 16.71
N VAL A 146 -11.44 1.22 16.86
CA VAL A 146 -11.94 0.00 17.49
C VAL A 146 -11.02 -0.44 18.62
N THR A 147 -11.60 -1.08 19.63
CA THR A 147 -10.86 -1.83 20.63
C THR A 147 -10.91 -3.32 20.33
N VAL A 148 -9.84 -4.02 20.70
CA VAL A 148 -9.67 -5.46 20.45
C VAL A 148 -9.36 -6.19 21.75
N GLY A 149 -10.04 -7.31 21.99
CA GLY A 149 -9.90 -8.11 23.21
C GLY A 149 -11.11 -8.04 24.13
N ASP A 150 -10.88 -8.24 25.43
CA ASP A 150 -11.92 -8.14 26.45
C ASP A 150 -12.55 -6.74 26.43
N PRO A 151 -13.87 -6.59 26.25
CA PRO A 151 -14.52 -5.28 26.20
C PRO A 151 -14.38 -4.45 27.49
N GLU A 152 -14.15 -5.07 28.65
CA GLU A 152 -13.94 -4.38 29.93
C GLU A 152 -12.46 -4.04 30.18
N ALA A 153 -11.55 -4.72 29.47
CA ALA A 153 -10.10 -4.55 29.58
C ALA A 153 -9.41 -4.82 28.22
N PRO A 154 -9.61 -3.95 27.23
CA PRO A 154 -9.14 -4.19 25.87
C PRO A 154 -7.62 -4.26 25.80
N THR A 155 -7.10 -5.05 24.86
CA THR A 155 -5.65 -5.22 24.64
C THR A 155 -5.12 -4.17 23.68
N PHE A 156 -5.84 -3.92 22.58
CA PHE A 156 -5.46 -2.94 21.58
C PHE A 156 -6.53 -1.87 21.40
N ARG A 157 -6.10 -0.66 21.06
CA ARG A 157 -6.90 0.28 20.26
C ARG A 157 -6.29 0.35 18.87
N VAL A 158 -7.12 0.20 17.85
CA VAL A 158 -6.72 0.30 16.45
C VAL A 158 -7.49 1.45 15.81
N THR A 159 -6.75 2.36 15.20
CA THR A 159 -7.31 3.48 14.43
C THR A 159 -6.94 3.31 12.96
N HIS A 160 -7.95 3.34 12.09
CA HIS A 160 -7.77 3.46 10.64
C HIS A 160 -8.30 4.83 10.19
N ALA A 161 -7.40 5.71 9.75
CA ALA A 161 -7.78 7.02 9.22
C ALA A 161 -7.57 7.06 7.70
N PHE A 162 -8.66 7.09 6.96
CA PHE A 162 -8.74 7.13 5.50
C PHE A 162 -8.80 8.57 5.01
N THR A 163 -7.85 8.97 4.18
CA THR A 163 -7.76 10.32 3.61
C THR A 163 -7.30 10.26 2.15
N PRO A 164 -7.76 11.17 1.27
CA PRO A 164 -7.18 11.29 -0.06
C PRO A 164 -5.70 11.66 0.04
N SER A 165 -4.85 11.07 -0.80
CA SER A 165 -3.45 11.49 -0.89
C SER A 165 -3.37 12.92 -1.43
N LEU A 166 -2.52 13.74 -0.80
CA LEU A 166 -2.19 15.07 -1.30
C LEU A 166 -1.17 15.03 -2.45
N LEU A 167 -0.50 13.88 -2.65
CA LEU A 167 0.54 13.69 -3.64
C LEU A 167 -0.01 13.14 -4.96
N ASP A 168 -1.07 12.32 -4.91
CA ASP A 168 -1.61 11.63 -6.07
C ASP A 168 -3.15 11.43 -5.93
N PRO A 169 -3.97 11.96 -6.86
CA PRO A 169 -5.43 11.79 -6.81
C PRO A 169 -5.90 10.34 -6.99
N ASN A 170 -5.08 9.44 -7.52
CA ASN A 170 -5.41 8.03 -7.68
C ASN A 170 -5.28 7.23 -6.37
N VAL A 171 -4.87 7.87 -5.27
CA VAL A 171 -4.52 7.19 -4.01
C VAL A 171 -5.37 7.70 -2.85
N TYR A 172 -5.89 6.75 -2.07
CA TYR A 172 -6.30 6.93 -0.69
C TYR A 172 -5.22 6.40 0.26
N VAL A 173 -4.91 7.18 1.27
CA VAL A 173 -3.99 6.85 2.37
C VAL A 173 -4.80 6.35 3.55
N ILE A 174 -4.37 5.24 4.13
CA ILE A 174 -4.88 4.71 5.40
C ILE A 174 -3.74 4.79 6.41
N ARG A 175 -3.81 5.74 7.34
CA ARG A 175 -2.93 5.75 8.49
C ARG A 175 -3.47 4.74 9.51
N VAL A 176 -2.66 3.73 9.82
CA VAL A 176 -3.00 2.70 10.80
C VAL A 176 -2.18 2.91 12.06
N ARG A 177 -2.87 3.07 13.18
CA ARG A 177 -2.25 3.20 14.50
C ARG A 177 -2.73 2.06 15.39
N ILE A 178 -1.80 1.37 16.03
CA ILE A 178 -2.08 0.28 16.98
C ILE A 178 -1.47 0.65 18.33
N GLU A 179 -2.32 0.87 19.33
CA GLU A 179 -1.94 1.22 20.69
C GLU A 179 -2.08 0.01 21.62
N ASN A 180 -1.11 -0.19 22.53
CA ASN A 180 -1.20 -1.18 23.60
C ASN A 180 -1.88 -0.58 24.83
N LEU A 181 -3.11 -1.03 25.11
CA LEU A 181 -3.91 -0.55 26.23
C LEU A 181 -3.66 -1.29 27.55
N THR A 182 -2.79 -2.31 27.54
CA THR A 182 -2.48 -3.09 28.73
C THR A 182 -1.42 -2.40 29.62
N ASP A 183 -1.33 -2.83 30.88
CA ASP A 183 -0.26 -2.40 31.79
C ASP A 183 1.11 -3.09 31.50
N GLY A 184 1.15 -4.00 30.52
CA GLY A 184 2.31 -4.83 30.20
C GLY A 184 2.87 -4.57 28.81
N THR A 185 4.01 -5.19 28.50
CA THR A 185 4.54 -5.21 27.13
C THR A 185 3.91 -6.35 26.34
N LEU A 186 3.40 -6.06 25.15
CA LEU A 186 3.04 -7.05 24.14
C LEU A 186 4.30 -7.45 23.38
N GLY A 187 4.53 -8.75 23.22
CA GLY A 187 5.84 -9.28 22.83
C GLY A 187 6.01 -9.49 21.33
N ASP A 188 4.93 -9.72 20.60
CA ASP A 188 4.91 -10.08 19.18
C ASP A 188 3.61 -9.58 18.56
N VAL A 189 3.52 -8.26 18.39
CA VAL A 189 2.39 -7.60 17.73
C VAL A 189 2.47 -7.84 16.23
N ARG A 190 1.36 -8.25 15.64
CA ARG A 190 1.22 -8.52 14.22
C ARG A 190 -0.03 -7.88 13.66
N TYR A 191 0.01 -7.58 12.37
CA TYR A 191 -1.12 -7.03 11.62
C TYR A 191 -1.26 -7.76 10.29
N ARG A 192 -2.49 -8.00 9.83
CA ARG A 192 -2.79 -8.54 8.50
C ARG A 192 -3.74 -7.61 7.77
N ARG A 193 -3.50 -7.37 6.48
CA ARG A 193 -4.51 -6.90 5.52
C ARG A 193 -4.72 -7.98 4.46
N VAL A 194 -5.96 -8.22 4.08
CA VAL A 194 -6.34 -9.19 3.04
C VAL A 194 -7.39 -8.57 2.14
N MET A 195 -7.30 -8.83 0.84
CA MET A 195 -8.24 -8.36 -0.16
C MET A 195 -8.40 -9.39 -1.27
N ASP A 196 -9.64 -9.73 -1.61
CA ASP A 196 -9.97 -10.44 -2.84
C ASP A 196 -9.99 -9.42 -3.97
N TRP A 197 -9.14 -9.62 -4.98
CA TRP A 197 -9.11 -8.71 -6.12
C TRP A 197 -10.16 -9.15 -7.12
N ASP A 198 -11.00 -8.23 -7.54
CA ASP A 198 -12.06 -8.43 -8.54
C ASP A 198 -11.94 -7.35 -9.62
N ALA A 199 -10.78 -7.26 -10.26
CA ALA A 199 -10.50 -6.15 -11.17
C ALA A 199 -11.47 -6.14 -12.37
N GLU A 200 -12.48 -5.26 -12.30
CA GLU A 200 -13.45 -5.09 -13.37
C GLU A 200 -12.79 -4.50 -14.65
N PRO A 201 -13.21 -4.92 -15.86
CA PRO A 201 -14.46 -5.61 -16.17
C PRO A 201 -14.38 -7.15 -16.20
N THR A 202 -13.31 -7.76 -15.70
CA THR A 202 -13.12 -9.22 -15.69
C THR A 202 -12.98 -9.76 -14.27
N ALA A 203 -13.84 -9.33 -13.35
CA ALA A 203 -13.86 -9.87 -11.97
C ALA A 203 -13.84 -11.41 -11.96
N PHE A 204 -13.20 -11.99 -10.95
CA PHE A 204 -12.84 -13.42 -10.81
C PHE A 204 -11.86 -13.96 -11.87
N SER A 205 -11.20 -13.07 -12.61
CA SER A 205 -10.35 -13.41 -13.75
C SER A 205 -9.38 -12.27 -14.01
N GLU A 206 -8.64 -11.90 -12.97
CA GLU A 206 -7.67 -10.82 -12.96
C GLU A 206 -6.24 -11.37 -12.96
N LEU A 207 -5.28 -10.51 -13.34
CA LEU A 207 -3.87 -10.78 -13.11
C LEU A 207 -3.44 -9.99 -11.88
N VAL A 208 -2.88 -10.70 -10.90
CA VAL A 208 -2.42 -10.14 -9.62
C VAL A 208 -0.91 -10.25 -9.53
N SER A 209 -0.27 -9.12 -9.23
CA SER A 209 1.12 -9.07 -8.83
C SER A 209 1.20 -8.79 -7.32
N VAL A 210 2.18 -9.40 -6.66
CA VAL A 210 2.54 -9.12 -5.27
C VAL A 210 4.04 -8.90 -5.25
N VAL A 211 4.45 -7.81 -4.62
CA VAL A 211 5.85 -7.47 -4.41
C VAL A 211 6.05 -7.22 -2.93
N ASP A 212 7.02 -7.88 -2.33
CA ASP A 212 7.41 -7.67 -0.96
C ASP A 212 8.90 -7.33 -0.82
N ARG A 213 9.19 -6.15 -0.28
CA ARG A 213 10.54 -5.60 -0.11
C ARG A 213 10.81 -5.04 1.29
N ASP A 214 9.80 -4.96 2.15
CA ASP A 214 9.94 -4.43 3.50
C ASP A 214 10.20 -5.54 4.53
N VAL A 215 11.03 -5.25 5.52
CA VAL A 215 11.41 -6.21 6.58
C VAL A 215 10.27 -6.48 7.56
N ALA A 216 9.33 -5.56 7.71
CA ALA A 216 8.16 -5.74 8.55
C ALA A 216 7.17 -6.73 7.93
N VAL A 217 7.14 -6.85 6.60
CA VAL A 217 6.32 -7.85 5.93
C VAL A 217 6.99 -9.22 6.08
N VAL A 218 6.30 -10.11 6.79
CA VAL A 218 6.77 -11.48 7.08
C VAL A 218 6.02 -12.54 6.28
N GLY A 219 5.00 -12.12 5.53
CA GLY A 219 4.26 -12.93 4.59
C GLY A 219 3.48 -12.04 3.64
N ALA A 220 3.52 -12.35 2.35
CA ALA A 220 2.68 -11.76 1.34
C ALA A 220 2.43 -12.79 0.25
N GLY A 221 1.24 -12.81 -0.33
CA GLY A 221 0.91 -13.84 -1.30
C GLY A 221 -0.47 -13.66 -1.88
N THR A 222 -0.91 -14.68 -2.62
CA THR A 222 -2.17 -14.66 -3.38
C THR A 222 -3.14 -15.77 -2.99
N ASP A 223 -2.90 -16.37 -1.83
CA ASP A 223 -3.79 -17.40 -1.30
C ASP A 223 -4.90 -16.79 -0.47
N PHE A 224 -6.07 -17.40 -0.60
CA PHE A 224 -7.22 -17.00 0.17
C PHE A 224 -7.01 -17.34 1.67
N VAL A 225 -6.89 -16.30 2.49
CA VAL A 225 -6.66 -16.41 3.95
C VAL A 225 -7.72 -15.63 4.73
N ASP A 226 -8.00 -16.07 5.96
CA ASP A 226 -8.78 -15.26 6.90
C ASP A 226 -7.95 -14.06 7.41
N ALA A 227 -8.63 -13.03 7.92
CA ALA A 227 -8.00 -11.83 8.45
C ALA A 227 -7.32 -12.05 9.83
N ASN A 228 -7.54 -13.19 10.47
CA ASN A 228 -7.00 -13.48 11.79
C ASN A 228 -5.50 -13.77 11.68
N VAL A 229 -4.69 -12.76 12.01
CA VAL A 229 -3.22 -12.81 11.91
C VAL A 229 -2.54 -13.85 12.81
N LEU A 230 -3.25 -14.37 13.83
CA LEU A 230 -2.77 -15.48 14.67
C LEU A 230 -3.33 -16.85 14.26
N GLY A 231 -4.14 -16.89 13.19
CA GLY A 231 -4.66 -18.11 12.59
C GLY A 231 -3.55 -18.95 11.94
N SER A 232 -3.88 -20.20 11.64
CA SER A 232 -2.91 -21.19 11.14
C SER A 232 -2.56 -21.07 9.66
N ASP A 233 -3.26 -20.23 8.90
CA ASP A 233 -3.08 -20.14 7.45
C ASP A 233 -2.31 -18.87 7.06
N PHE A 234 -1.07 -19.10 6.65
CA PHE A 234 -0.30 -18.18 5.82
C PHE A 234 -0.50 -18.51 4.33
N GLY A 235 -1.43 -19.38 3.94
CA GLY A 235 -1.46 -19.90 2.58
C GLY A 235 -0.18 -20.69 2.24
N THR A 236 -0.21 -21.33 1.08
CA THR A 236 0.87 -22.05 0.42
C THR A 236 1.60 -21.24 -0.66
N ASP A 237 0.94 -20.27 -1.28
CA ASP A 237 1.47 -19.42 -2.35
C ASP A 237 1.91 -18.06 -1.78
N GLN A 238 3.14 -18.08 -1.26
CA GLN A 238 3.80 -16.96 -0.59
C GLN A 238 4.99 -16.44 -1.41
N GLY A 239 5.25 -15.13 -1.30
CA GLY A 239 6.34 -14.41 -1.95
C GLY A 239 5.90 -13.63 -3.20
N ASP A 240 6.88 -12.96 -3.81
CA ASP A 240 6.67 -12.16 -5.03
C ASP A 240 6.03 -13.00 -6.15
N VAL A 241 4.95 -12.49 -6.73
CA VAL A 241 4.34 -13.01 -7.96
C VAL A 241 4.16 -11.86 -8.95
N ASP A 242 4.31 -12.19 -10.24
CA ASP A 242 4.20 -11.24 -11.35
C ASP A 242 3.09 -11.74 -12.27
N ASP A 243 2.03 -10.93 -12.40
CA ASP A 243 0.86 -11.21 -13.23
C ASP A 243 0.33 -12.65 -13.07
N ARG A 244 0.17 -13.12 -11.82
CA ARG A 244 -0.45 -14.42 -11.57
C ARG A 244 -1.90 -14.36 -12.03
N GLY A 245 -2.33 -15.34 -12.81
CA GLY A 245 -3.69 -15.43 -13.33
C GLY A 245 -3.72 -15.75 -14.83
N PRO A 246 -4.88 -15.55 -15.51
CA PRO A 246 -6.10 -15.00 -14.97
C PRO A 246 -6.88 -16.01 -14.13
N GLU A 247 -7.07 -15.72 -12.85
CA GLU A 247 -7.78 -16.54 -11.86
C GLU A 247 -8.56 -15.59 -10.93
N ASP A 248 -9.31 -16.16 -9.98
CA ASP A 248 -9.98 -15.45 -8.89
C ASP A 248 -8.99 -15.42 -7.71
N LEU A 249 -8.33 -14.28 -7.51
CA LEU A 249 -7.12 -14.17 -6.68
C LEU A 249 -7.22 -13.11 -5.59
N VAL A 250 -6.74 -13.52 -4.41
CA VAL A 250 -6.57 -12.65 -3.25
C VAL A 250 -5.18 -12.01 -3.28
N ALA A 251 -4.99 -10.96 -2.50
CA ALA A 251 -3.69 -10.58 -1.95
C ALA A 251 -3.77 -10.46 -0.42
N HIS A 252 -2.70 -10.83 0.27
CA HIS A 252 -2.57 -10.58 1.71
C HIS A 252 -1.17 -10.09 2.06
N PHE A 253 -1.09 -9.32 3.14
CA PHE A 253 0.16 -8.82 3.72
C PHE A 253 0.12 -8.99 5.23
N ASP A 254 1.09 -9.74 5.74
CA ASP A 254 1.34 -10.03 7.15
C ASP A 254 2.51 -9.22 7.65
N LEU A 255 2.26 -8.35 8.63
CA LEU A 255 3.26 -7.49 9.25
C LEU A 255 3.64 -8.03 10.63
N SER A 256 4.94 -8.14 10.89
CA SER A 256 5.49 -8.28 12.24
C SER A 256 5.97 -6.92 12.74
N LEU A 257 5.30 -6.40 13.75
CA LEU A 257 5.54 -5.08 14.32
C LEU A 257 6.39 -5.13 15.60
N GLY A 258 6.75 -6.34 16.03
CA GLY A 258 7.64 -6.58 17.17
C GLY A 258 6.96 -6.33 18.52
N SER A 259 7.77 -5.96 19.52
CA SER A 259 7.27 -5.71 20.87
C SER A 259 6.73 -4.29 21.02
N LEU A 260 5.61 -4.14 21.73
CA LEU A 260 4.96 -2.86 22.01
C LEU A 260 4.79 -2.68 23.52
N ALA A 261 5.44 -1.67 24.11
CA ALA A 261 5.35 -1.44 25.55
C ALA A 261 3.98 -0.91 25.97
N ALA A 262 3.68 -0.96 27.26
CA ALA A 262 2.41 -0.46 27.83
C ALA A 262 2.21 1.02 27.48
N GLY A 263 1.07 1.36 26.88
CA GLY A 263 0.73 2.72 26.45
C GLY A 263 1.53 3.27 25.28
N ASP A 264 2.45 2.49 24.71
CA ASP A 264 3.13 2.84 23.45
C ASP A 264 2.22 2.45 22.26
N PHE A 265 2.47 3.06 21.10
CA PHE A 265 1.80 2.73 19.84
C PHE A 265 2.80 2.50 18.71
N VAL A 266 2.36 1.76 17.70
CA VAL A 266 3.03 1.66 16.40
C VAL A 266 2.14 2.26 15.32
N GLU A 267 2.74 2.97 14.37
CA GLU A 267 2.04 3.56 13.23
C GLU A 267 2.70 3.17 11.91
N PHE A 268 1.88 2.96 10.88
CA PHE A 268 2.29 2.69 9.52
C PHE A 268 1.19 3.10 8.54
N PHE A 269 1.49 3.07 7.25
CA PHE A 269 0.59 3.55 6.21
C PHE A 269 0.30 2.44 5.21
N LEU A 270 -0.98 2.33 4.87
CA LEU A 270 -1.47 1.53 3.76
C LEU A 270 -2.02 2.46 2.69
N PHE A 271 -2.06 1.98 1.46
CA PHE A 271 -2.58 2.73 0.33
C PHE A 271 -3.54 1.83 -0.43
N TYR A 272 -4.69 2.39 -0.81
CA TYR A 272 -5.53 1.80 -1.84
C TYR A 272 -5.71 2.81 -2.95
N GLY A 273 -5.81 2.32 -4.17
CA GLY A 273 -6.03 3.21 -5.29
C GLY A 273 -6.28 2.48 -6.58
N VAL A 274 -6.55 3.28 -7.60
CA VAL A 274 -6.75 2.80 -8.96
C VAL A 274 -6.25 3.86 -9.93
N ALA A 275 -5.49 3.41 -10.92
CA ALA A 275 -5.02 4.26 -12.00
C ALA A 275 -5.48 3.69 -13.36
N PRO A 276 -5.65 4.51 -14.41
CA PRO A 276 -6.14 4.05 -15.71
C PRO A 276 -5.33 2.92 -16.36
N THR A 277 -4.03 2.81 -16.05
CA THR A 277 -3.13 1.77 -16.55
C THR A 277 -2.23 1.23 -15.44
N GLU A 278 -1.62 0.07 -15.66
CA GLU A 278 -0.69 -0.53 -14.71
C GLU A 278 0.56 0.33 -14.51
N ALA A 279 1.09 0.92 -15.58
CA ALA A 279 2.24 1.83 -15.49
C ALA A 279 1.94 3.03 -14.59
N GLU A 280 0.74 3.62 -14.71
CA GLU A 280 0.32 4.72 -13.85
C GLU A 280 0.05 4.27 -12.40
N ALA A 281 -0.45 3.05 -12.19
CA ALA A 281 -0.62 2.48 -10.85
C ALA A 281 0.74 2.30 -10.14
N LEU A 282 1.76 1.83 -10.88
CA LEU A 282 3.13 1.71 -10.37
C LEU A 282 3.75 3.08 -10.09
N ASP A 283 3.49 4.09 -10.93
CA ASP A 283 3.91 5.48 -10.66
C ASP A 283 3.23 6.06 -9.40
N SER A 284 1.96 5.76 -9.16
CA SER A 284 1.24 6.14 -7.94
C SER A 284 1.83 5.47 -6.69
N LEU A 285 2.09 4.17 -6.74
CA LEU A 285 2.76 3.43 -5.65
C LEU A 285 4.16 3.99 -5.36
N ALA A 286 4.94 4.29 -6.40
CA ALA A 286 6.25 4.91 -6.26
C ALA A 286 6.14 6.32 -5.65
N THR A 287 5.12 7.10 -6.01
CA THR A 287 4.87 8.45 -5.47
C THR A 287 4.62 8.45 -3.97
N VAL A 288 3.92 7.44 -3.46
CA VAL A 288 3.69 7.28 -2.00
C VAL A 288 4.77 6.44 -1.30
N GLY A 289 5.80 6.02 -2.05
CA GLY A 289 6.93 5.24 -1.54
C GLY A 289 6.55 3.84 -1.06
N ALA A 290 5.52 3.22 -1.63
CA ALA A 290 5.14 1.86 -1.30
C ALA A 290 6.07 0.85 -1.96
N ASP A 291 7.01 0.29 -1.18
CA ASP A 291 7.98 -0.70 -1.66
C ASP A 291 7.46 -2.16 -1.60
N SER A 292 6.48 -2.42 -0.72
CA SER A 292 5.68 -3.66 -0.72
C SER A 292 4.26 -3.34 -1.16
N TYR A 293 3.75 -4.03 -2.17
CA TYR A 293 2.48 -3.70 -2.81
C TYR A 293 1.87 -4.89 -3.56
N SER A 294 0.60 -4.77 -3.90
CA SER A 294 -0.08 -5.63 -4.86
C SER A 294 -0.78 -4.78 -5.91
N THR A 295 -0.76 -5.24 -7.16
CA THR A 295 -1.56 -4.68 -8.25
C THR A 295 -2.50 -5.76 -8.78
N ALA A 296 -3.67 -5.33 -9.24
CA ALA A 296 -4.65 -6.19 -9.89
C ALA A 296 -5.20 -5.49 -11.14
N ARG A 297 -5.10 -6.17 -12.28
CA ARG A 297 -5.56 -5.66 -13.56
C ARG A 297 -6.51 -6.64 -14.25
N PRO A 298 -7.47 -6.14 -15.04
CA PRO A 298 -8.38 -7.02 -15.76
C PRO A 298 -7.64 -7.83 -16.82
N SER A 299 -7.99 -9.12 -16.97
CA SER A 299 -7.37 -10.02 -17.95
C SER A 299 -7.68 -9.69 -19.40
N SER A 300 -8.64 -8.81 -19.64
CA SER A 300 -8.96 -8.31 -20.98
C SER A 300 -7.96 -7.29 -21.53
N SER A 301 -7.03 -6.76 -20.72
CA SER A 301 -6.05 -5.76 -21.17
C SER A 301 -4.63 -6.05 -20.71
N ASP A 302 -3.67 -5.97 -21.62
CA ASP A 302 -2.24 -6.14 -21.36
C ASP A 302 -1.63 -4.98 -20.56
N ASP A 303 -2.19 -3.76 -20.68
CA ASP A 303 -1.71 -2.55 -20.00
C ASP A 303 -2.54 -2.18 -18.77
N GLY A 304 -3.52 -3.01 -18.42
CA GLY A 304 -4.42 -2.80 -17.30
C GLY A 304 -5.55 -1.80 -17.52
N THR A 305 -5.79 -1.33 -18.75
CA THR A 305 -7.00 -0.55 -19.09
C THR A 305 -8.28 -1.35 -18.82
N PRO A 306 -9.37 -0.73 -18.31
CA PRO A 306 -9.53 0.70 -18.02
C PRO A 306 -9.06 1.14 -16.62
N GLY A 307 -8.60 0.21 -15.79
CA GLY A 307 -8.12 0.50 -14.45
C GLY A 307 -7.28 -0.64 -13.88
N THR A 308 -6.11 -0.30 -13.34
CA THR A 308 -5.31 -1.18 -12.48
C THR A 308 -5.48 -0.72 -11.04
N TYR A 309 -6.02 -1.63 -10.23
CA TYR A 309 -6.24 -1.43 -8.81
C TYR A 309 -4.99 -1.82 -8.05
N PHE A 310 -4.75 -1.18 -6.91
CA PHE A 310 -3.55 -1.46 -6.14
C PHE A 310 -3.75 -1.27 -4.65
N PHE A 311 -2.94 -2.03 -3.91
CA PHE A 311 -2.69 -1.89 -2.48
C PHE A 311 -1.20 -1.65 -2.26
N GLY A 312 -0.83 -0.81 -1.30
CA GLY A 312 0.57 -0.57 -0.94
C GLY A 312 0.80 -0.47 0.56
N TYR A 313 2.02 -0.75 0.99
CA TYR A 313 2.51 -0.59 2.35
C TYR A 313 3.74 0.32 2.38
N ASN A 314 3.75 1.28 3.31
CA ASN A 314 4.93 2.08 3.64
C ASN A 314 4.95 2.37 5.15
N PRO A 315 6.00 1.98 5.89
CA PRO A 315 6.10 2.33 7.31
C PRO A 315 6.33 3.84 7.53
N PHE A 316 6.88 4.57 6.54
CA PHE A 316 7.24 5.98 6.62
C PHE A 316 7.15 6.71 5.27
N PRO A 317 5.95 7.14 4.85
CA PRO A 317 5.82 7.99 3.68
C PRO A 317 6.40 9.38 3.96
N GLU A 318 7.45 9.72 3.23
CA GLU A 318 7.99 11.08 3.22
C GLU A 318 6.92 12.04 2.65
N GLY A 319 6.68 13.17 3.33
CA GLY A 319 5.75 14.19 2.85
C GLY A 319 4.26 13.94 3.15
N LEU A 320 3.90 12.87 3.87
CA LEU A 320 2.55 12.65 4.42
C LEU A 320 2.45 12.88 5.94
N GLU A 321 3.54 13.36 6.56
CA GLU A 321 3.52 13.83 7.93
C GLU A 321 2.73 15.15 7.99
N GLU A 322 1.45 15.05 8.34
CA GLU A 322 0.70 16.15 8.95
C GLU A 322 1.46 16.52 10.23
N THR A 323 2.45 17.41 10.16
CA THR A 323 3.01 18.00 11.37
C THR A 323 1.83 18.66 12.08
N PRO A 324 1.51 18.30 13.34
CA PRO A 324 0.58 19.09 14.11
C PRO A 324 1.13 20.52 14.10
N VAL A 325 0.42 21.42 13.43
CA VAL A 325 0.66 22.85 13.59
C VAL A 325 0.30 23.13 15.04
N ASP A 326 1.31 23.21 15.91
CA ASP A 326 1.13 23.66 17.28
C ASP A 326 0.69 25.13 17.18
N PRO A 327 -0.58 25.48 17.48
CA PRO A 327 -1.03 26.86 17.43
C PRO A 327 -0.37 27.72 18.51
N THR A 328 0.49 27.13 19.35
CA THR A 328 1.27 27.81 20.38
C THR A 328 2.77 27.86 20.11
N ASP A 329 3.26 27.41 18.94
CA ASP A 329 4.68 27.56 18.58
C ASP A 329 5.01 29.04 18.30
N PRO A 330 5.80 29.71 19.16
CA PRO A 330 6.14 31.13 19.03
C PRO A 330 7.16 31.41 17.92
N THR A 331 7.46 30.45 17.04
CA THR A 331 8.38 30.62 15.92
C THR A 331 7.70 30.87 14.57
N ASP A 332 6.36 30.95 14.51
CA ASP A 332 5.62 31.41 13.32
C ASP A 332 5.73 32.94 13.14
N PRO A 333 6.38 33.44 12.08
CA PRO A 333 6.67 34.86 11.93
C PRO A 333 5.51 35.73 11.40
N THR A 334 4.25 35.28 11.37
CA THR A 334 3.15 36.13 10.89
C THR A 334 1.80 35.94 11.61
N ASP A 335 1.71 36.31 12.89
CA ASP A 335 0.42 36.67 13.50
C ASP A 335 0.28 38.21 13.62
N PRO A 336 -0.55 38.87 12.78
CA PRO A 336 -0.79 40.30 12.87
C PRO A 336 -1.69 40.73 14.04
N THR A 337 -2.07 39.82 14.95
CA THR A 337 -2.99 40.10 16.06
C THR A 337 -2.34 40.13 17.46
N ASP A 338 -1.01 40.01 17.56
CA ASP A 338 -0.28 40.13 18.84
C ASP A 338 -0.11 41.61 19.28
N PRO A 339 -0.69 42.03 20.41
CA PRO A 339 -0.54 43.39 20.95
C PRO A 339 0.85 43.69 21.57
N THR A 340 1.79 42.74 21.55
CA THR A 340 3.18 42.92 22.02
C THR A 340 4.20 43.24 20.92
N ASP A 341 3.79 43.27 19.66
CA ASP A 341 4.62 43.76 18.55
C ASP A 341 4.88 45.27 18.69
N PRO A 342 6.13 45.77 18.61
CA PRO A 342 6.41 47.21 18.59
C PRO A 342 5.63 47.89 17.46
N ALA A 343 4.61 48.67 17.86
CA ALA A 343 3.78 49.46 16.97
C ALA A 343 4.61 50.14 15.88
N VAL A 344 4.44 49.69 14.63
CA VAL A 344 4.89 50.43 13.46
C VAL A 344 4.20 51.78 13.52
N SER A 345 5.00 52.83 13.69
CA SER A 345 4.53 54.18 13.86
C SER A 345 3.86 54.63 12.57
N ASP A 346 2.55 54.86 12.64
CA ASP A 346 1.81 55.58 11.62
C ASP A 346 2.34 57.02 11.58
N GLY A 347 2.87 57.40 10.41
CA GLY A 347 3.53 58.67 10.17
C GLY A 347 3.11 59.23 8.82
N GLY A 348 1.83 59.57 8.69
CA GLY A 348 1.40 60.51 7.66
C GLY A 348 1.89 61.93 7.98
N ASP A 349 2.56 62.60 7.04
CA ASP A 349 1.94 63.76 6.36
C ASP A 349 2.75 64.32 5.16
N THR A 350 1.96 64.71 4.15
CA THR A 350 2.09 65.68 3.04
C THR A 350 3.38 65.96 2.23
N SER A 351 3.17 65.82 0.91
CA SER A 351 3.50 66.79 -0.16
C SER A 351 4.98 67.05 -0.53
N ASN A 352 5.44 66.44 -1.63
CA ASN A 352 5.78 67.22 -2.83
C ASN A 352 5.93 66.39 -4.11
N ARG A 353 5.54 67.04 -5.20
CA ARG A 353 5.41 66.59 -6.59
C ARG A 353 6.75 66.67 -7.34
N VAL A 354 7.22 65.58 -7.96
CA VAL A 354 8.01 65.57 -9.23
C VAL A 354 7.90 64.18 -9.91
N THR A 355 7.20 64.08 -11.04
CA THR A 355 7.52 63.14 -12.15
C THR A 355 8.71 63.71 -12.95
N PRO A 356 9.56 62.93 -13.66
CA PRO A 356 9.22 61.69 -14.39
C PRO A 356 10.32 60.59 -14.41
N ALA A 357 9.96 59.38 -14.87
CA ALA A 357 10.58 58.70 -16.03
C ALA A 357 10.17 57.21 -16.05
N ALA A 358 9.56 56.81 -17.17
CA ALA A 358 9.36 55.42 -17.52
C ALA A 358 10.71 54.76 -17.87
N ALA A 359 10.94 53.57 -17.34
CA ALA A 359 11.92 52.62 -17.88
C ALA A 359 11.31 51.22 -17.80
N THR A 360 10.86 50.75 -18.96
CA THR A 360 10.55 49.36 -19.28
C THR A 360 11.79 48.49 -19.08
N VAL A 361 11.65 47.39 -18.35
CA VAL A 361 12.65 46.30 -18.30
C VAL A 361 11.96 45.01 -18.75
N PRO A 362 12.54 44.25 -19.70
CA PRO A 362 11.87 43.17 -20.39
C PRO A 362 11.84 41.87 -19.58
N VAL A 363 10.75 41.12 -19.73
CA VAL A 363 10.65 39.70 -19.34
C VAL A 363 11.50 38.89 -20.31
N SER A 364 12.53 38.20 -19.81
CA SER A 364 13.29 37.22 -20.57
C SER A 364 12.75 35.81 -20.29
N ALA A 365 12.54 35.08 -21.37
CA ALA A 365 11.81 33.83 -21.48
C ALA A 365 12.53 32.61 -20.87
N ALA A 366 11.69 31.59 -20.68
CA ALA A 366 11.96 30.22 -20.26
C ALA A 366 13.24 29.60 -20.85
N ALA A 367 13.97 28.87 -20.00
CA ALA A 367 15.00 27.93 -20.44
C ALA A 367 14.32 26.68 -21.04
N GLN A 368 14.52 26.52 -22.34
CA GLN A 368 14.10 25.38 -23.15
C GLN A 368 15.23 24.33 -23.09
N LEU A 369 14.92 23.12 -22.63
CA LEU A 369 15.86 21.99 -22.66
C LEU A 369 16.01 21.44 -24.10
N PRO A 370 17.22 21.05 -24.53
CA PRO A 370 17.48 20.64 -25.90
C PRO A 370 17.01 19.21 -26.19
N ALA A 371 16.20 19.08 -27.24
CA ALA A 371 15.95 17.81 -27.92
C ALA A 371 17.21 17.37 -28.67
N THR A 372 17.69 16.15 -28.44
CA THR A 372 18.69 15.50 -29.30
C THR A 372 18.07 14.32 -30.02
N GLY A 373 17.64 14.64 -31.25
CA GLY A 373 17.61 13.84 -32.48
C GLY A 373 17.83 12.33 -32.41
N ALA A 374 16.83 11.63 -32.94
CA ALA A 374 16.97 10.35 -33.60
C ALA A 374 17.78 10.45 -34.91
N ASP A 375 18.29 9.27 -35.30
CA ASP A 375 18.64 8.78 -36.64
C ASP A 375 20.12 8.65 -36.98
N SER A 376 20.61 7.41 -36.97
CA SER A 376 21.27 6.77 -38.13
C SER A 376 21.87 5.42 -37.74
N MET A 377 21.24 4.29 -38.10
CA MET A 377 21.96 3.05 -38.41
C MET A 377 21.14 2.16 -39.35
N ALA A 378 21.70 1.91 -40.54
CA ALA A 378 21.40 0.77 -41.39
C ALA A 378 22.75 0.04 -41.67
N PRO A 379 22.76 -1.12 -42.35
CA PRO A 379 22.55 -2.44 -41.78
C PRO A 379 23.84 -3.30 -41.83
N PHE A 380 24.05 -4.21 -40.87
CA PHE A 380 25.06 -5.25 -41.01
C PHE A 380 24.46 -6.51 -41.65
N VAL A 381 24.94 -6.79 -42.86
CA VAL A 381 24.82 -8.06 -43.55
C VAL A 381 25.83 -9.04 -42.95
N VAL A 382 25.36 -10.18 -42.43
CA VAL A 382 26.12 -11.44 -42.48
C VAL A 382 25.19 -12.52 -43.01
N ALA A 383 25.66 -13.15 -44.09
CA ALA A 383 25.00 -14.18 -44.85
C ALA A 383 25.37 -15.59 -44.37
N GLY A 384 24.50 -16.56 -44.69
CA GLY A 384 24.79 -18.00 -44.80
C GLY A 384 24.11 -18.84 -43.72
N VAL A 385 23.28 -19.85 -44.00
CA VAL A 385 23.13 -20.70 -45.19
C VAL A 385 21.72 -21.30 -45.19
N ALA A 386 21.06 -21.30 -46.36
CA ALA A 386 19.88 -22.12 -46.64
C ALA A 386 20.29 -23.33 -47.50
N LEU A 387 19.73 -24.52 -47.21
CA LEU A 387 19.60 -25.67 -48.13
C LEU A 387 18.37 -26.48 -47.65
N LEU A 388 17.21 -26.26 -48.28
CA LEU A 388 16.58 -27.07 -49.33
C LEU A 388 15.81 -28.33 -48.85
N ALA A 389 14.49 -28.17 -48.83
CA ALA A 389 13.48 -28.93 -49.58
C ALA A 389 13.59 -30.47 -49.73
N GLY A 390 12.46 -31.12 -49.42
CA GLY A 390 11.88 -32.15 -50.29
C GLY A 390 11.48 -33.45 -49.60
N GLY A 391 10.18 -33.79 -49.61
CA GLY A 391 9.73 -35.13 -49.22
C GLY A 391 8.22 -35.32 -49.07
N VAL A 392 7.49 -35.22 -50.17
CA VAL A 392 6.07 -35.59 -50.30
C VAL A 392 5.91 -37.12 -50.28
N ALA A 393 4.73 -37.57 -49.80
CA ALA A 393 3.95 -38.75 -50.23
C ALA A 393 3.92 -40.06 -49.40
N MET A 394 2.70 -40.34 -48.91
CA MET A 394 1.86 -41.53 -49.19
C MET A 394 1.69 -42.63 -48.10
N VAL A 395 0.42 -42.71 -47.65
CA VAL A 395 -0.50 -43.87 -47.68
C VAL A 395 -0.33 -45.03 -46.68
N GLY A 396 -1.43 -45.31 -45.99
CA GLY A 396 -1.74 -46.59 -45.35
C GLY A 396 -2.96 -46.47 -44.42
N LEU A 397 -4.18 -46.22 -44.94
CA LEU A 397 -5.23 -47.25 -45.08
C LEU A 397 -5.38 -48.20 -43.88
N GLY A 398 -6.46 -48.02 -43.12
CA GLY A 398 -6.90 -48.94 -42.07
C GLY A 398 -8.34 -48.68 -41.64
N ARG A 399 -9.30 -48.84 -42.56
CA ARG A 399 -10.74 -48.92 -42.24
C ARG A 399 -11.00 -50.08 -41.27
N ARG A 400 -11.86 -49.85 -40.27
CA ARG A 400 -13.04 -50.70 -40.00
C ARG A 400 -14.04 -49.98 -39.09
N ARG A 401 -15.18 -49.60 -39.69
CA ARG A 401 -16.49 -49.46 -39.02
C ARG A 401 -17.13 -50.85 -38.96
N VAL A 402 -17.73 -51.17 -37.81
CA VAL A 402 -18.96 -51.96 -37.62
C VAL A 402 -19.62 -51.30 -36.40
N GLU A 403 -20.57 -50.38 -36.62
CA GLU A 403 -22.03 -50.54 -36.39
C GLU A 403 -22.43 -50.69 -34.92
N GLN A 404 -23.17 -49.70 -34.40
CA GLN A 404 -24.58 -49.88 -34.00
C GLN A 404 -25.35 -48.55 -34.15
N ALA A 405 -26.60 -48.68 -34.63
CA ALA A 405 -27.67 -47.71 -34.93
C ALA A 405 -27.54 -46.86 -36.21
#